data_AF-A0A1Y4JF83-F1
#
_entry.id   AF-A0A1Y4JF83-F1
#
_cell.length_a   1.000
_cell.length_b   1.000
_cell.length_c   1.000
_cell.angle_alpha   90.00
_cell.angle_beta   90.00
_cell.angle_gamma   90.00
#
_symmetry.space_group_name_H-M   'P 1'
#
loop_
_entity.id
_entity.type
_entity.pdbx_description
1 polymer ?
#
loop_
_entity_poly.entity_id
_entity_poly.type
_entity_poly.pdbx_seq_one_letter_code
_entity_poly.pdbx_strand_id
1 'polypeptide(L)'
;MNYNFKGITSQVEQSYDNTAAHTELKAMMNRNERLSLYFTIDRYGYEAIRVESKTTKNFAYQINQEAFAWVMNYLLKGETEDFNVKPDAVAKSEETDANKFRKDMLKLFVENGIGNIQFTPEFRDRTGKLTAVANFRNGTILFFMERDKEITDYLREKGLIR
;
A
#
# COMPACT_ATOMS: atom_id res chain seq x y z
N MET A 1 -25.38 -5.20 -37.31
CA MET A 1 -24.40 -6.30 -37.14
C MET A 1 -24.48 -6.75 -35.69
N ASN A 2 -24.65 -8.06 -35.44
CA ASN A 2 -24.72 -8.61 -34.09
C ASN A 2 -23.40 -9.31 -33.78
N TYR A 3 -22.60 -8.69 -32.91
CA TYR A 3 -21.39 -9.29 -32.37
C TYR A 3 -21.75 -10.34 -31.31
N ASN A 4 -20.96 -11.40 -31.21
CA ASN A 4 -21.08 -12.42 -30.18
C ASN A 4 -19.71 -12.92 -29.73
N PHE A 5 -19.68 -13.66 -28.61
CA PHE A 5 -18.46 -14.12 -27.95
C PHE A 5 -17.91 -15.45 -28.49
N LYS A 6 -18.38 -15.96 -29.65
CA LYS A 6 -17.77 -17.16 -30.26
C LYS A 6 -16.31 -16.87 -30.58
N GLY A 7 -15.43 -17.71 -30.03
CA GLY A 7 -13.98 -17.58 -30.19
C GLY A 7 -13.25 -16.92 -29.03
N ILE A 8 -13.97 -16.40 -28.02
CA ILE A 8 -13.35 -15.97 -26.76
C ILE A 8 -13.34 -17.15 -25.79
N THR A 9 -12.18 -17.73 -25.56
CA THR A 9 -11.94 -18.64 -24.44
C THR A 9 -11.75 -17.83 -23.16
N SER A 10 -12.41 -18.24 -22.07
CA SER A 10 -12.14 -17.66 -20.75
C SER A 10 -10.66 -17.86 -20.41
N GLN A 11 -9.95 -16.77 -20.13
CA GLN A 11 -8.59 -16.87 -19.62
C GLN A 11 -8.62 -17.62 -18.28
N VAL A 12 -7.79 -18.66 -18.16
CA VAL A 12 -7.49 -19.27 -16.86
C VAL A 12 -6.96 -18.16 -15.96
N GLU A 13 -7.46 -18.07 -14.73
CA GLU A 13 -7.07 -17.04 -13.77
C GLU A 13 -5.54 -17.09 -13.57
N GLN A 14 -4.84 -16.18 -14.23
CA GLN A 14 -3.39 -16.13 -14.21
C GLN A 14 -2.96 -15.63 -12.83
N SER A 15 -2.23 -16.47 -12.09
CA SER A 15 -1.65 -16.09 -10.79
C SER A 15 -0.83 -14.82 -10.93
N TYR A 16 -0.88 -13.96 -9.91
CA TYR A 16 -0.03 -12.78 -9.86
C TYR A 16 1.44 -13.21 -9.75
N ASP A 17 2.32 -12.62 -10.56
CA ASP A 17 3.76 -12.86 -10.47
C ASP A 17 4.39 -11.92 -9.44
N ASN A 18 4.28 -12.31 -8.17
CA ASN A 18 4.81 -11.50 -7.07
C ASN A 18 6.34 -11.49 -7.02
N THR A 19 6.99 -12.53 -7.56
CA THR A 19 8.45 -12.59 -7.72
C THR A 19 8.95 -11.53 -8.71
N ALA A 20 8.26 -11.34 -9.84
CA ALA A 20 8.57 -10.24 -10.76
C ALA A 20 8.36 -8.87 -10.10
N ALA A 21 7.26 -8.70 -9.35
CA ALA A 21 6.99 -7.46 -8.59
C ALA A 21 8.09 -7.16 -7.55
N HIS A 22 8.53 -8.17 -6.80
CA HIS A 22 9.65 -8.06 -5.86
C HIS A 22 10.94 -7.63 -6.56
N THR A 23 11.27 -8.27 -7.69
CA THR A 23 12.47 -7.98 -8.47
C THR A 23 12.46 -6.54 -8.99
N GLU A 24 11.33 -6.07 -9.52
CA GLU A 24 11.20 -4.68 -9.98
C GLU A 24 11.32 -3.71 -8.80
N LEU A 25 10.67 -3.98 -7.67
CA LEU A 25 10.77 -3.13 -6.49
C LEU A 25 12.21 -3.06 -5.96
N LYS A 26 12.91 -4.19 -5.88
CA LYS A 26 14.34 -4.23 -5.50
C LYS A 26 15.19 -3.43 -6.50
N ALA A 27 14.89 -3.51 -7.79
CA ALA A 27 15.57 -2.72 -8.81
C ALA A 27 15.32 -1.21 -8.64
N MET A 28 14.11 -0.78 -8.32
CA MET A 28 13.79 0.62 -7.98
C MET A 28 14.59 1.09 -6.76
N MET A 29 14.64 0.27 -5.71
CA MET A 29 15.39 0.56 -4.49
C MET A 29 16.90 0.68 -4.75
N ASN A 30 17.48 -0.22 -5.54
CA ASN A 30 18.89 -0.18 -5.94
C ASN A 30 19.24 1.04 -6.79
N ARG A 31 18.27 1.56 -7.56
CA ARG A 31 18.40 2.85 -8.28
C ARG A 31 18.22 4.06 -7.36
N ASN A 32 18.05 3.86 -6.06
CA ASN A 32 17.74 4.88 -5.05
C ASN A 32 16.51 5.70 -5.41
N GLU A 33 15.52 5.07 -6.04
CA GLU A 33 14.29 5.75 -6.42
C GLU A 33 13.48 6.11 -5.18
N ARG A 34 12.91 7.32 -5.20
CA ARG A 34 11.96 7.73 -4.17
C ARG A 34 10.60 7.09 -4.43
N LEU A 35 10.16 6.24 -3.52
CA LEU A 35 8.90 5.49 -3.66
C LEU A 35 7.69 6.31 -3.23
N SER A 36 6.58 6.15 -3.94
CA SER A 36 5.24 6.58 -3.52
C SER A 36 4.37 5.33 -3.43
N LEU A 37 3.74 5.09 -2.28
CA LEU A 37 2.97 3.86 -2.10
C LEU A 37 1.71 4.01 -1.25
N TYR A 38 0.79 3.05 -1.39
CA TYR A 38 -0.39 2.91 -0.54
C TYR A 38 -0.77 1.45 -0.31
N PHE A 39 -1.44 1.16 0.79
CA PHE A 39 -1.90 -0.18 1.15
C PHE A 39 -3.22 -0.54 0.47
N THR A 40 -3.38 -1.80 0.06
CA THR A 40 -4.60 -2.32 -0.56
C THR A 40 -4.77 -3.80 -0.27
N ILE A 41 -5.99 -4.30 -0.45
CA ILE A 41 -6.22 -5.69 -0.82
C ILE A 41 -6.21 -5.75 -2.35
N ASP A 42 -5.44 -6.64 -2.94
CA ASP A 42 -5.36 -6.77 -4.39
C ASP A 42 -6.54 -7.57 -4.98
N ARG A 43 -6.61 -7.68 -6.31
CA ARG A 43 -7.71 -8.40 -6.99
C ARG A 43 -7.76 -9.90 -6.69
N TYR A 44 -6.68 -10.45 -6.14
CA TYR A 44 -6.53 -11.87 -5.82
C TYR A 44 -6.78 -12.16 -4.33
N GLY A 45 -7.07 -11.12 -3.54
CA GLY A 45 -7.38 -11.20 -2.11
C GLY A 45 -6.15 -11.19 -1.21
N TYR A 46 -5.01 -10.65 -1.67
CA TYR A 46 -3.79 -10.54 -0.86
C TYR A 46 -3.62 -9.12 -0.34
N GLU A 47 -3.10 -9.00 0.88
CA GLU A 47 -2.56 -7.72 1.37
C GLU A 47 -1.39 -7.31 0.47
N ALA A 48 -1.44 -6.08 -0.02
CA ALA A 48 -0.48 -5.60 -0.99
C ALA A 48 -0.17 -4.12 -0.78
N ILE A 49 1.00 -3.75 -1.28
CA ILE A 49 1.40 -2.37 -1.46
C ILE A 49 1.32 -2.05 -2.95
N ARG A 50 0.61 -0.97 -3.29
CA ARG A 50 0.68 -0.36 -4.60
C ARG A 50 1.81 0.65 -4.59
N VAL A 51 2.85 0.42 -5.38
CA VAL A 51 4.08 1.22 -5.38
C VAL A 51 4.37 1.78 -6.76
N GLU A 52 4.85 3.01 -6.80
CA GLU A 52 5.34 3.69 -7.99
C GLU A 52 6.55 4.57 -7.66
N SER A 53 7.21 5.05 -8.71
CA SER A 53 8.22 6.10 -8.63
C SER A 53 8.07 7.05 -9.82
N LYS A 54 9.00 8.00 -9.95
CA LYS A 54 9.05 8.87 -11.12
C LYS A 54 9.30 8.11 -12.43
N THR A 55 9.99 6.98 -12.36
CA THR A 55 10.52 6.22 -13.51
C THR A 55 9.82 4.89 -13.72
N THR A 56 9.21 4.33 -12.67
CA THR A 56 8.46 3.07 -12.74
C THR A 56 6.98 3.32 -12.44
N LYS A 57 6.11 2.83 -13.34
CA LYS A 57 4.66 2.94 -13.19
C LYS A 57 4.14 2.14 -12.00
N ASN A 58 2.97 2.52 -11.50
CA ASN A 58 2.29 1.81 -10.42
C ASN A 58 2.09 0.31 -10.68
N PHE A 59 2.55 -0.53 -9.75
CA PHE A 59 2.25 -1.96 -9.69
C PHE A 59 1.95 -2.39 -8.25
N ALA A 60 1.38 -3.59 -8.07
CA ALA A 60 1.11 -4.16 -6.76
C ALA A 60 2.28 -5.03 -6.30
N TYR A 61 2.56 -5.08 -5.02
CA TYR A 61 3.49 -6.03 -4.43
C TYR A 61 2.79 -6.67 -3.23
N GLN A 62 2.48 -7.95 -3.33
CA GLN A 62 1.83 -8.70 -2.25
C GLN A 62 2.84 -8.88 -1.13
N ILE A 63 2.40 -8.61 0.10
CA ILE A 63 3.27 -8.54 1.27
C ILE A 63 2.88 -9.56 2.32
N ASN A 64 3.89 -10.01 3.04
CA ASN A 64 3.79 -10.60 4.37
C ASN A 64 4.60 -9.71 5.33
N GLN A 65 4.78 -10.15 6.59
CA GLN A 65 5.53 -9.40 7.59
C GLN A 65 6.99 -9.12 7.17
N GLU A 66 7.68 -10.09 6.54
CA GLU A 66 9.07 -9.93 6.11
C GLU A 66 9.19 -8.92 4.96
N ALA A 67 8.32 -9.04 3.95
CA ALA A 67 8.25 -8.13 2.82
C ALA A 67 7.89 -6.70 3.25
N PHE A 68 6.95 -6.56 4.19
CA PHE A 68 6.60 -5.26 4.78
C PHE A 68 7.79 -4.65 5.52
N ALA A 69 8.49 -5.42 6.36
CA ALA A 69 9.66 -4.94 7.07
C ALA A 69 10.79 -4.50 6.12
N TRP A 70 11.02 -5.24 5.03
CA TRP A 70 11.97 -4.87 4.00
C TRP A 70 11.62 -3.52 3.34
N VAL A 71 10.37 -3.33 2.90
CA VAL A 71 9.91 -2.06 2.32
C VAL A 71 10.07 -0.91 3.32
N MET A 72 9.75 -1.14 4.60
CA MET A 72 9.91 -0.13 5.65
C MET A 72 11.36 0.23 5.93
N ASN A 73 12.28 -0.75 5.94
CA ASN A 73 13.72 -0.49 6.07
C ASN A 73 14.23 0.37 4.92
N TYR A 74 13.77 0.13 3.70
CA TYR A 74 14.10 1.02 2.58
C TYR A 74 13.55 2.43 2.80
N LEU A 75 12.27 2.58 3.13
CA LEU A 75 11.68 3.91 3.34
C LEU A 75 12.40 4.70 4.44
N LEU A 76 12.68 4.05 5.58
CA LEU A 76 13.28 4.66 6.77
C LEU A 76 14.78 4.94 6.62
N LYS A 77 15.53 3.99 6.06
CA LYS A 77 17.01 3.98 6.09
C LYS A 77 17.66 3.96 4.72
N GLY A 78 16.93 3.63 3.66
CA GLY A 78 17.46 3.41 2.32
C GLY A 78 18.15 2.06 2.14
N GLU A 79 17.93 1.10 3.04
CA GLU A 79 18.49 -0.25 2.94
C GLU A 79 17.79 -1.04 1.82
N THR A 80 18.55 -1.58 0.87
CA THR A 80 18.00 -2.29 -0.30
C THR A 80 18.09 -3.82 -0.19
N GLU A 81 18.87 -4.32 0.78
CA GLU A 81 19.03 -5.75 1.01
C GLU A 81 17.71 -6.36 1.51
N ASP A 82 17.28 -7.44 0.87
CA ASP A 82 15.99 -8.10 1.14
C ASP A 82 16.12 -9.24 2.15
N PHE A 83 17.34 -9.61 2.54
CA PHE A 83 17.63 -10.70 3.49
C PHE A 83 16.89 -12.01 3.19
N ASN A 84 16.72 -12.34 1.89
CA ASN A 84 16.01 -13.52 1.41
C ASN A 84 14.50 -13.54 1.71
N VAL A 85 13.84 -12.38 1.72
CA VAL A 85 12.37 -12.30 1.65
C VAL A 85 11.87 -13.25 0.56
N LYS A 86 10.92 -14.12 0.92
CA LYS A 86 10.31 -15.05 -0.02
C LYS A 86 9.04 -14.41 -0.60
N PRO A 87 9.07 -13.84 -1.82
CA PRO A 87 7.93 -13.10 -2.37
C PRO A 87 6.68 -13.97 -2.57
N ASP A 88 6.84 -15.27 -2.81
CA ASP A 88 5.70 -16.17 -3.00
C ASP A 88 5.15 -16.74 -1.68
N ALA A 89 5.81 -16.46 -0.54
CA ALA A 89 5.36 -16.91 0.79
C ALA A 89 4.30 -15.94 1.37
N VAL A 90 3.25 -15.67 0.59
CA VAL A 90 2.13 -14.80 0.95
C VAL A 90 0.86 -15.62 1.12
N ALA A 91 0.02 -15.20 2.06
CA ALA A 91 -1.28 -15.81 2.32
C ALA A 91 -2.40 -14.85 1.91
N LYS A 92 -3.56 -15.40 1.56
CA LYS A 92 -4.75 -14.58 1.35
C LYS A 92 -5.11 -13.86 2.65
N SER A 93 -5.52 -12.62 2.50
CA SER A 93 -6.01 -11.77 3.56
C SER A 93 -7.34 -12.30 4.10
N GLU A 94 -7.53 -12.21 5.42
CA GLU A 94 -8.86 -12.35 6.03
C GLU A 94 -9.71 -11.09 5.77
N GLU A 95 -9.06 -9.94 5.58
CA GLU A 95 -9.69 -8.69 5.21
C GLU A 95 -9.92 -8.61 3.69
N THR A 96 -11.12 -8.22 3.29
CA THR A 96 -11.49 -8.04 1.87
C THR A 96 -11.72 -6.58 1.51
N ASP A 97 -11.94 -5.72 2.50
CA ASP A 97 -12.08 -4.28 2.36
C ASP A 97 -10.72 -3.58 2.51
N ALA A 98 -10.19 -3.13 1.38
CA ALA A 98 -8.99 -2.32 1.34
C ALA A 98 -9.09 -1.01 2.14
N ASN A 99 -10.31 -0.47 2.37
CA ASN A 99 -10.53 0.71 3.20
C ASN A 99 -10.23 0.42 4.67
N LYS A 100 -10.76 -0.70 5.19
CA LYS A 100 -10.48 -1.17 6.54
C LYS A 100 -9.00 -1.51 6.73
N PHE A 101 -8.40 -2.24 5.80
CA PHE A 101 -6.96 -2.51 5.83
C PHE A 101 -6.12 -1.21 5.90
N ARG A 102 -6.46 -0.19 5.10
CA ARG A 102 -5.79 1.12 5.16
C ARG A 102 -5.98 1.85 6.49
N LYS A 103 -7.13 1.73 7.15
CA LYS A 103 -7.38 2.28 8.49
C LYS A 103 -6.51 1.61 9.54
N ASP A 104 -6.45 0.29 9.51
CA ASP A 104 -5.67 -0.50 10.46
C ASP A 104 -4.17 -0.20 10.31
N MET A 105 -3.68 -0.10 9.07
CA MET A 105 -2.31 0.35 8.80
C MET A 105 -2.06 1.79 9.27
N LEU A 106 -3.01 2.71 9.12
CA LEU A 106 -2.85 4.07 9.65
C LEU A 106 -2.73 4.07 11.18
N LYS A 107 -3.60 3.33 11.88
CA LYS A 107 -3.57 3.18 13.35
C LYS A 107 -2.23 2.59 13.80
N LEU A 108 -1.74 1.56 13.12
CA LEU A 108 -0.44 0.95 13.40
C LEU A 108 0.70 1.99 13.34
N PHE A 109 0.71 2.86 12.33
CA PHE A 109 1.73 3.90 12.20
C PHE A 109 1.61 4.97 13.29
N VAL A 110 0.39 5.38 13.63
CA VAL A 110 0.11 6.33 14.71
C VAL A 110 0.59 5.78 16.06
N GLU A 111 0.26 4.53 16.36
CA GLU A 111 0.59 3.88 17.64
C GLU A 111 2.09 3.69 17.85
N ASN A 112 2.82 3.45 16.76
CA ASN A 112 4.28 3.28 16.80
C ASN A 112 5.04 4.60 16.57
N GLY A 113 4.35 5.72 16.37
CA GLY A 113 4.97 7.03 16.13
C GLY A 113 5.79 7.09 14.84
N ILE A 114 5.41 6.34 13.80
CA ILE A 114 6.17 6.20 12.56
C ILE A 114 5.70 7.20 11.49
N GLY A 115 6.65 7.87 10.84
CA GLY A 115 6.43 8.53 9.54
C GLY A 115 5.91 9.97 9.55
N ASN A 116 5.87 10.63 10.71
CA ASN A 116 5.43 12.03 10.88
C ASN A 116 4.19 12.37 10.03
N ILE A 117 3.07 11.73 10.37
CA ILE A 117 1.87 11.70 9.54
C ILE A 117 1.22 13.08 9.48
N GLN A 118 1.03 13.59 8.26
CA GLN A 118 0.35 14.85 7.97
C GLN A 118 -1.06 14.57 7.45
N PHE A 119 -2.07 15.09 8.13
CA PHE A 119 -3.47 14.96 7.72
C PHE A 119 -3.90 16.14 6.85
N THR A 120 -4.65 15.87 5.79
CA THR A 120 -5.31 16.92 5.01
C THR A 120 -6.43 17.53 5.85
N PRO A 121 -6.50 18.86 6.01
CA PRO A 121 -7.58 19.51 6.73
C PRO A 121 -8.94 19.18 6.10
N GLU A 122 -9.97 18.95 6.92
CA GLU A 122 -11.29 18.51 6.47
C GLU A 122 -11.90 19.38 5.36
N PHE A 123 -11.79 20.72 5.48
CA PHE A 123 -12.30 21.64 4.47
C PHE A 123 -11.54 21.60 3.13
N ARG A 124 -10.33 21.02 3.12
CA ARG A 124 -9.53 20.79 1.89
C ARG A 124 -9.72 19.37 1.35
N ASP A 125 -10.17 18.44 2.19
CA ASP A 125 -10.40 17.07 1.77
C ASP A 125 -11.71 16.95 1.00
N ARG A 126 -11.85 15.88 0.22
CA ARG A 126 -13.12 15.57 -0.44
C ARG A 126 -14.14 15.14 0.61
N THR A 127 -15.39 15.55 0.45
CA THR A 127 -16.47 15.19 1.37
C THR A 127 -16.53 13.68 1.61
N GLY A 128 -16.48 13.26 2.88
CA GLY A 128 -16.50 11.86 3.27
C GLY A 128 -15.16 11.13 3.13
N LYS A 129 -14.07 11.81 2.75
CA LYS A 129 -12.73 11.22 2.67
C LYS A 129 -11.87 11.66 3.85
N LEU A 130 -10.92 10.80 4.18
CA LEU A 130 -9.81 11.11 5.05
C LEU A 130 -8.52 10.77 4.31
N THR A 131 -7.68 11.78 4.14
CA THR A 131 -6.38 11.65 3.49
C THR A 131 -5.27 12.08 4.45
N ALA A 132 -4.20 11.29 4.47
CA ALA A 132 -3.00 11.55 5.24
C ALA A 132 -1.77 11.09 4.48
N VAL A 133 -0.63 11.68 4.80
CA VAL A 133 0.65 11.42 4.14
C VAL A 133 1.71 11.18 5.21
N ALA A 134 2.33 10.01 5.20
CA ALA A 134 3.50 9.72 6.01
C ALA A 134 4.75 9.87 5.15
N ASN A 135 5.66 10.76 5.56
CA ASN A 135 6.85 11.10 4.79
C ASN A 135 8.09 10.44 5.38
N PHE A 136 8.86 9.81 4.49
CA PHE A 136 10.13 9.17 4.80
C PHE A 136 11.24 9.73 3.92
N ARG A 137 12.49 9.42 4.27
CA ARG A 137 13.67 9.83 3.51
C ARG A 137 13.63 9.30 2.08
N ASN A 138 13.30 8.02 1.93
CA ASN A 138 13.34 7.31 0.64
C ASN A 138 11.95 7.12 0.01
N GLY A 139 10.91 7.74 0.55
CA GLY A 139 9.58 7.65 -0.03
C GLY A 139 8.47 8.26 0.80
N THR A 140 7.25 8.01 0.37
CA THR A 140 6.03 8.49 1.02
C THR A 140 4.99 7.39 1.00
N ILE A 141 4.23 7.29 2.09
CA ILE A 141 3.03 6.46 2.16
C ILE A 141 1.81 7.37 2.14
N LEU A 142 0.91 7.09 1.20
CA LEU A 142 -0.37 7.78 1.03
C LEU A 142 -1.46 6.96 1.72
N PHE A 143 -2.11 7.57 2.71
CA PHE A 143 -3.32 7.05 3.32
C PHE A 143 -4.52 7.81 2.74
N PHE A 144 -5.46 7.07 2.17
CA PHE A 144 -6.73 7.61 1.70
C PHE A 144 -7.81 6.58 2.02
N MET A 145 -8.87 7.00 2.70
CA MET A 145 -9.92 6.10 3.18
C MET A 145 -11.25 6.83 3.28
N GLU A 146 -12.34 6.08 3.49
CA GLU A 146 -13.62 6.70 3.84
C GLU A 146 -13.51 7.20 5.27
N ARG A 147 -13.95 8.44 5.49
CA ARG A 147 -14.12 8.98 6.83
C ARG A 147 -15.38 8.36 7.43
N ASP A 148 -15.22 7.75 8.60
CA ASP A 148 -16.33 7.34 9.45
C ASP A 148 -16.09 7.80 10.89
N LYS A 149 -17.07 7.54 11.75
CA LYS A 149 -17.02 7.94 13.16
C LYS A 149 -15.85 7.28 13.90
N GLU A 150 -15.58 6.01 13.64
CA GLU A 150 -14.55 5.25 14.37
C GLU A 150 -13.15 5.85 14.16
N ILE A 151 -12.74 6.04 12.89
CA ILE A 151 -11.41 6.60 12.61
C ILE A 151 -11.32 8.07 13.01
N THR A 152 -12.43 8.82 12.91
CA THR A 152 -12.44 10.24 13.28
C THR A 152 -12.29 10.42 14.78
N ASP A 153 -13.06 9.68 15.58
CA ASP A 153 -13.00 9.75 17.03
C ASP A 153 -11.62 9.31 17.52
N TYR A 154 -11.08 8.20 17.00
CA TYR A 154 -9.71 7.76 17.29
C TYR A 154 -8.65 8.84 17.03
N LEU A 155 -8.68 9.49 15.86
CA LEU A 155 -7.68 10.50 15.51
C LEU A 155 -7.84 11.79 16.34
N ARG A 156 -9.06 12.16 16.74
CA ARG A 156 -9.33 13.27 17.65
C ARG A 156 -8.81 13.00 19.06
N GLU A 157 -9.05 11.80 19.58
CA GLU A 157 -8.52 11.37 20.88
C GLU A 157 -6.99 11.42 20.93
N LYS A 158 -6.33 11.11 19.81
CA LYS A 158 -4.87 11.25 19.65
C LYS A 158 -4.41 12.69 19.38
N GLY A 159 -5.32 13.66 19.25
CA GLY A 159 -5.01 15.06 18.96
C GLY A 159 -4.42 15.29 17.55
N LEU A 160 -4.63 14.36 16.62
CA LEU A 160 -4.06 14.40 15.27
C LEU A 160 -4.92 15.18 14.27
N ILE A 161 -6.23 15.24 14.53
CA ILE A 161 -7.19 16.04 13.78
C ILE A 161 -8.11 16.80 14.74
N ARG A 162 -8.84 17.78 14.23
CA ARG A 162 -9.82 18.57 14.99
C ARG A 162 -11.24 18.09 14.73
#